data_AF-A0AAV8YXQ7-F1
#
_entry.id   AF-A0AAV8YXQ7-F1
#
_cell.length_a   1.000
_cell.length_b   1.000
_cell.length_c   1.000
_cell.angle_alpha   90.00
_cell.angle_beta   90.00
_cell.angle_gamma   90.00
#
_symmetry.space_group_name_H-M   'P 1'
#
loop_
_entity.id
_entity.type
_entity.pdbx_description
1 polymer ?
#
loop_
_entity_poly.entity_id
_entity_poly.type
_entity_poly.pdbx_seq_one_letter_code
_entity_poly.pdbx_strand_id
1 'polypeptide(L)'
;MENLKGCSSTGLIRSIISDSDSVRQRCLGLAFFALYKQSIEKSNAVIDITIEYMKQILHPELKQAAHDNRVIICVMDFVWEHIARSEKRSAEFVKKNGVFHMLDIIYKFSFPVQLVTLGALVDICEFGQCLPYIITWRQQGQKNITFLFREENKRLNVKSGPRGEIADVKYPLMGKEQWIQTFCRCIDVNGSPAMADLFISCRPKIYALLQMLNERYKEVVDLADEHYKCYGGELQAEDQVTMLLAENFLALKLGEAWLELKTDLDRIPVTLIPADSKMMTYLIDRAVKWSSYLQKFQKRHFTTRLRKK
;
A
#
# COMPACT_ATOMS: atom_id res chain seq x y z
N MET A 1 18.98 28.01 54.18
CA MET A 1 19.37 27.85 52.77
C MET A 1 18.93 26.45 52.35
N GLU A 2 17.71 26.38 51.81
CA GLU A 2 17.45 25.99 50.40
C GLU A 2 17.64 24.47 50.20
N ASN A 3 16.64 23.64 49.91
CA ASN A 3 15.61 23.79 48.89
C ASN A 3 14.36 22.95 49.23
N LEU A 4 13.24 23.63 49.48
CA LEU A 4 11.91 23.13 49.11
C LEU A 4 11.67 23.57 47.67
N LYS A 5 11.85 22.67 46.69
CA LYS A 5 11.49 22.92 45.28
C LYS A 5 10.51 21.86 44.77
N GLY A 6 9.24 22.26 44.83
CA GLY A 6 8.20 22.01 43.83
C GLY A 6 8.17 20.65 43.15
N CYS A 7 7.45 19.71 43.76
CA CYS A 7 6.73 18.70 42.99
C CYS A 7 5.68 19.47 42.15
N SER A 8 5.97 19.72 40.88
CA SER A 8 5.06 20.47 40.03
C SER A 8 3.81 19.62 39.81
N SER A 9 2.67 20.14 40.23
CA SER A 9 1.33 19.59 39.98
C SER A 9 1.09 19.27 38.48
N THR A 10 1.85 19.90 37.59
CA THR A 10 1.88 19.63 36.15
C THR A 10 2.52 18.28 35.76
N GLY A 11 3.43 17.72 36.55
CA GLY A 11 4.05 16.42 36.30
C GLY A 11 3.14 15.24 36.65
N LEU A 12 2.45 15.34 37.79
CA LEU A 12 1.46 14.33 38.22
C LEU A 12 0.21 14.35 37.33
N ILE A 13 -0.25 15.54 36.92
CA ILE A 13 -1.38 15.68 35.99
C ILE A 13 -1.02 15.11 34.62
N ARG A 14 0.21 15.30 34.12
CA ARG A 14 0.64 14.70 32.84
C ARG A 14 0.72 13.18 32.89
N SER A 15 1.17 12.57 33.99
CA SER A 15 1.21 11.11 34.11
C SER A 15 -0.19 10.50 34.27
N ILE A 16 -1.07 11.15 35.01
CA ILE A 16 -2.48 10.71 35.18
C ILE A 16 -3.25 10.86 33.86
N ILE A 17 -3.03 11.94 33.10
CA ILE A 17 -3.63 12.13 31.78
C ILE A 17 -3.11 11.05 30.81
N SER A 18 -1.80 10.76 30.78
CA SER A 18 -1.27 9.73 29.87
C SER A 18 -1.76 8.32 30.20
N ASP A 19 -1.93 8.00 31.49
CA ASP A 19 -2.52 6.71 31.89
C ASP A 19 -4.01 6.63 31.55
N SER A 20 -4.76 7.72 31.73
CA SER A 20 -6.19 7.76 31.39
C SER A 20 -6.45 7.64 29.88
N ASP A 21 -5.61 8.25 29.04
CA ASP A 21 -5.69 8.14 27.59
C ASP A 21 -5.29 6.74 27.11
N SER A 22 -4.28 6.12 27.74
CA SER A 22 -3.89 4.74 27.48
C SER A 22 -4.99 3.74 27.80
N VAL A 23 -5.67 3.91 28.96
CA VAL A 23 -6.81 3.08 29.36
C VAL A 23 -7.98 3.28 28.40
N ARG A 24 -8.28 4.52 27.99
CA ARG A 24 -9.35 4.81 27.02
C ARG A 24 -9.09 4.14 25.67
N GLN A 25 -7.86 4.19 25.17
CA GLN A 25 -7.46 3.53 23.93
C GLN A 25 -7.58 2.00 24.01
N ARG A 26 -7.22 1.39 25.14
CA ARG A 26 -7.41 -0.05 25.38
C ARG A 26 -8.89 -0.43 25.45
N CYS A 27 -9.72 0.37 26.15
CA CYS A 27 -11.16 0.17 26.21
C CYS A 27 -11.82 0.28 24.83
N LEU A 28 -11.33 1.17 23.96
CA LEU A 28 -11.80 1.31 22.58
C LEU A 28 -11.41 0.10 21.72
N GLY A 29 -10.19 -0.41 21.85
CA GLY A 29 -9.79 -1.68 21.20
C GLY A 29 -10.67 -2.85 21.65
N LEU A 30 -10.96 -2.95 22.94
CA LEU A 30 -11.88 -3.96 23.49
C LEU A 30 -13.33 -3.75 23.04
N ALA A 31 -13.78 -2.51 22.87
CA ALA A 31 -15.10 -2.19 22.36
C ALA A 31 -15.24 -2.58 20.89
N PHE A 32 -14.22 -2.33 20.05
CA PHE A 32 -14.19 -2.83 18.67
C PHE A 32 -14.17 -4.36 18.62
N PHE A 33 -13.45 -5.02 19.54
CA PHE A 33 -13.50 -6.48 19.67
C PHE A 33 -14.87 -7.00 20.13
N ALA A 34 -15.57 -6.26 20.99
CA ALA A 34 -16.94 -6.60 21.39
C ALA A 34 -17.94 -6.37 20.24
N LEU A 35 -17.76 -5.30 19.46
CA LEU A 35 -18.53 -5.02 18.24
C LEU A 35 -18.28 -6.08 17.17
N TYR A 36 -17.04 -6.57 17.03
CA TYR A 36 -16.69 -7.72 16.19
C TYR A 36 -17.59 -8.92 16.50
N LYS A 37 -17.87 -9.16 17.79
CA LYS A 37 -18.74 -10.25 18.26
C LYS A 37 -20.24 -9.97 18.11
N GLN A 38 -20.68 -8.70 18.08
CA GLN A 38 -22.08 -8.28 17.97
C GLN A 38 -22.53 -7.86 16.55
N SER A 39 -21.60 -7.75 15.59
CA SER A 39 -21.79 -7.18 14.23
C SER A 39 -22.84 -7.88 13.34
N ILE A 40 -23.60 -8.85 13.85
CA ILE A 40 -24.59 -9.61 13.08
C ILE A 40 -25.95 -8.87 12.99
N GLU A 41 -26.32 -7.98 13.92
CA GLU A 41 -27.73 -7.52 14.03
C GLU A 41 -28.02 -6.03 13.72
N LYS A 42 -27.04 -5.09 13.80
CA LYS A 42 -27.29 -3.65 13.55
C LYS A 42 -26.26 -3.03 12.60
N SER A 43 -26.55 -3.09 11.30
CA SER A 43 -25.58 -2.78 10.23
C SER A 43 -25.19 -1.30 10.10
N ASN A 44 -26.10 -0.34 10.33
CA ASN A 44 -25.82 1.07 10.00
C ASN A 44 -25.16 1.85 11.15
N ALA A 45 -25.59 1.61 12.40
CA ALA A 45 -25.04 2.31 13.56
C ALA A 45 -23.53 2.03 13.74
N VAL A 46 -23.09 0.82 13.39
CA VAL A 46 -21.67 0.45 13.49
C VAL A 46 -20.82 1.18 12.44
N ILE A 47 -21.37 1.39 11.23
CA ILE A 47 -20.71 2.21 10.20
C ILE A 47 -20.59 3.66 10.68
N ASP A 48 -21.65 4.22 11.27
CA ASP A 48 -21.63 5.58 11.83
C ASP A 48 -20.55 5.76 12.90
N ILE A 49 -20.50 4.84 13.86
CA ILE A 49 -19.47 4.85 14.92
C ILE A 49 -18.08 4.76 14.30
N THR A 50 -17.89 3.89 13.30
CA THR A 50 -16.60 3.72 12.63
C THR A 50 -16.16 4.99 11.92
N ILE A 51 -17.07 5.65 11.18
CA ILE A 51 -16.78 6.92 10.49
C ILE A 51 -16.41 8.02 11.50
N GLU A 52 -17.19 8.17 12.58
CA GLU A 52 -16.90 9.17 13.61
C GLU A 52 -15.54 8.90 14.27
N TYR A 53 -15.20 7.64 14.49
CA TYR A 53 -13.89 7.28 15.03
C TYR A 53 -12.75 7.57 14.05
N MET A 54 -12.92 7.31 12.75
CA MET A 54 -11.95 7.69 11.72
C MET A 54 -11.74 9.20 11.64
N LYS A 55 -12.80 10.00 11.82
CA LYS A 55 -12.69 11.46 11.92
C LYS A 55 -11.86 11.90 13.12
N GLN A 56 -12.11 11.30 14.28
CA GLN A 56 -11.33 11.57 15.50
C GLN A 56 -9.85 11.20 15.31
N ILE A 57 -9.57 10.07 14.65
CA ILE A 57 -8.19 9.68 14.29
C ILE A 57 -7.51 10.75 13.44
N LEU A 58 -8.20 11.27 12.42
CA LEU A 58 -7.65 12.24 11.48
C LEU A 58 -7.54 13.67 12.02
N HIS A 59 -8.39 14.00 12.99
CA HIS A 59 -8.54 15.32 13.59
C HIS A 59 -8.69 15.20 15.12
N PRO A 60 -7.62 14.81 15.82
CA PRO A 60 -7.66 14.71 17.27
C PRO A 60 -7.85 16.09 17.89
N GLU A 61 -8.64 16.18 18.96
CA GLU A 61 -8.74 17.41 19.76
C GLU A 61 -7.36 17.77 20.33
N LEU A 62 -7.04 19.06 20.44
CA LEU A 62 -5.73 19.57 20.90
C LEU A 62 -5.28 19.04 22.28
N LYS A 63 -6.18 18.44 23.05
CA LYS A 63 -5.93 17.89 24.40
C LYS A 63 -5.82 16.36 24.44
N GLN A 64 -6.11 15.65 23.37
CA GLN A 64 -6.04 14.19 23.32
C GLN A 64 -4.66 13.72 22.85
N ALA A 65 -4.11 12.68 23.50
CA ALA A 65 -2.92 12.01 23.00
C ALA A 65 -3.17 11.45 21.58
N ALA A 66 -2.13 11.48 20.73
CA ALA A 66 -2.17 10.86 19.42
C ALA A 66 -2.57 9.38 19.54
N HIS A 67 -3.42 8.91 18.62
CA HIS A 67 -3.86 7.53 18.63
C HIS A 67 -2.69 6.58 18.36
N ASP A 68 -2.56 5.52 19.18
CA ASP A 68 -1.62 4.44 18.93
C ASP A 68 -1.95 3.76 17.58
N ASN A 69 -0.92 3.52 16.76
CA ASN A 69 -1.03 2.78 15.51
C ASN A 69 -1.80 1.46 15.67
N ARG A 70 -1.67 0.78 16.82
CA ARG A 70 -2.39 -0.46 17.14
C ARG A 70 -3.90 -0.27 17.12
N VAL A 71 -4.38 0.83 17.68
CA VAL A 71 -5.80 1.17 17.72
C VAL A 71 -6.31 1.46 16.31
N ILE A 72 -5.54 2.23 15.53
CA ILE A 72 -5.90 2.53 14.14
C ILE A 72 -5.95 1.23 13.32
N ILE A 73 -4.96 0.35 13.50
CA ILE A 73 -4.95 -0.98 12.87
C ILE A 73 -6.20 -1.78 13.25
N CYS A 74 -6.59 -1.84 14.52
CA CYS A 74 -7.82 -2.56 14.93
C CYS A 74 -9.08 -1.99 14.26
N VAL A 75 -9.17 -0.68 14.06
CA VAL A 75 -10.32 -0.06 13.39
C VAL A 75 -10.30 -0.35 11.89
N MET A 76 -9.14 -0.31 11.25
CA MET A 76 -9.00 -0.61 9.83
C MET A 76 -9.21 -2.10 9.55
N ASP A 77 -8.78 -2.97 10.46
CA ASP A 77 -9.07 -4.41 10.46
C ASP A 77 -10.58 -4.65 10.60
N PHE A 78 -11.26 -3.93 11.51
CA PHE A 78 -12.71 -3.99 11.61
C PHE A 78 -13.41 -3.57 10.30
N VAL A 79 -12.97 -2.46 9.68
CA VAL A 79 -13.47 -2.02 8.36
C VAL A 79 -13.26 -3.14 7.34
N TRP A 80 -12.08 -3.75 7.32
CA TRP A 80 -11.74 -4.83 6.40
C TRP A 80 -12.67 -6.04 6.58
N GLU A 81 -12.75 -6.55 7.80
CA GLU A 81 -13.41 -7.83 8.08
C GLU A 81 -14.94 -7.75 7.99
N HIS A 82 -15.53 -6.58 8.31
CA HIS A 82 -16.98 -6.43 8.47
C HIS A 82 -17.68 -5.48 7.50
N ILE A 83 -16.97 -4.49 6.96
CA ILE A 83 -17.53 -3.52 5.99
C ILE A 83 -17.17 -3.97 4.58
N ALA A 84 -15.88 -4.20 4.30
CA ALA A 84 -15.39 -4.55 2.96
C ALA A 84 -15.97 -5.87 2.43
N ARG A 85 -16.32 -6.83 3.31
CA ARG A 85 -16.89 -8.12 2.89
C ARG A 85 -18.37 -8.10 2.52
N SER A 86 -19.05 -6.96 2.63
CA SER A 86 -20.47 -6.83 2.29
C SER A 86 -20.69 -5.66 1.35
N GLU A 87 -21.20 -5.93 0.16
CA GLU A 87 -21.52 -4.90 -0.84
C GLU A 87 -22.45 -3.82 -0.26
N LYS A 88 -23.52 -4.24 0.45
CA LYS A 88 -24.47 -3.31 1.08
C LYS A 88 -23.80 -2.40 2.11
N ARG A 89 -22.89 -2.94 2.94
CA ARG A 89 -22.19 -2.16 3.97
C ARG A 89 -21.12 -1.27 3.35
N SER A 90 -20.39 -1.78 2.37
CA SER A 90 -19.42 -1.01 1.59
C SER A 90 -20.10 0.17 0.90
N ALA A 91 -21.25 -0.03 0.27
CA ALA A 91 -22.05 1.03 -0.35
C ALA A 91 -22.44 2.12 0.66
N GLU A 92 -22.93 1.73 1.83
CA GLU A 92 -23.29 2.67 2.89
C GLU A 92 -22.07 3.42 3.46
N PHE A 93 -20.96 2.72 3.67
CA PHE A 93 -19.70 3.31 4.12
C PHE A 93 -19.14 4.31 3.10
N VAL A 94 -19.21 3.99 1.81
CA VAL A 94 -18.82 4.88 0.70
C VAL A 94 -19.70 6.14 0.70
N LYS A 95 -21.03 6.00 0.81
CA LYS A 95 -21.97 7.14 0.89
C LYS A 95 -21.67 8.08 2.07
N LYS A 96 -21.11 7.55 3.15
CA LYS A 96 -20.71 8.34 4.34
C LYS A 96 -19.28 8.88 4.26
N ASN A 97 -18.71 8.97 3.05
CA ASN A 97 -17.35 9.45 2.78
C ASN A 97 -16.24 8.60 3.41
N GLY A 98 -16.51 7.35 3.81
CA GLY A 98 -15.53 6.50 4.48
C GLY A 98 -14.25 6.30 3.68
N VAL A 99 -14.35 6.24 2.35
CA VAL A 99 -13.19 6.10 1.45
C VAL A 99 -12.24 7.29 1.55
N PHE A 100 -12.73 8.53 1.61
CA PHE A 100 -11.86 9.70 1.78
C PHE A 100 -11.09 9.65 3.11
N HIS A 101 -11.75 9.24 4.19
CA HIS A 101 -11.09 9.07 5.47
C HIS A 101 -10.01 7.98 5.40
N MET A 102 -10.24 6.87 4.69
CA MET A 102 -9.22 5.84 4.48
C MET A 102 -8.02 6.37 3.69
N LEU A 103 -8.26 7.14 2.62
CA LEU A 103 -7.20 7.73 1.80
C LEU A 103 -6.36 8.73 2.61
N ASP A 104 -7.01 9.53 3.47
CA ASP A 104 -6.29 10.44 4.37
C ASP A 104 -5.52 9.69 5.46
N ILE A 105 -6.04 8.56 5.96
CA ILE A 105 -5.32 7.69 6.89
C ILE A 105 -4.06 7.12 6.20
N ILE A 106 -4.20 6.63 4.97
CA ILE A 106 -3.06 6.16 4.16
C ILE A 106 -2.01 7.26 4.01
N TYR A 107 -2.42 8.51 3.81
CA TYR A 107 -1.48 9.60 3.61
C TYR A 107 -0.76 10.04 4.90
N LYS A 108 -1.44 9.99 6.06
CA LYS A 108 -0.93 10.60 7.31
C LYS A 108 -0.19 9.63 8.23
N PHE A 109 -0.50 8.33 8.22
CA PHE A 109 -0.05 7.41 9.26
C PHE A 109 1.12 6.52 8.83
N SER A 110 1.66 5.76 9.79
CA SER A 110 2.81 4.89 9.61
C SER A 110 2.56 3.73 8.63
N PHE A 111 3.63 3.20 8.06
CA PHE A 111 3.57 2.13 7.05
C PHE A 111 2.72 0.90 7.45
N PRO A 112 2.75 0.39 8.70
CA PRO A 112 1.85 -0.70 9.10
C PRO A 112 0.37 -0.34 9.00
N VAL A 113 -0.01 0.89 9.40
CA VAL A 113 -1.39 1.39 9.25
C VAL A 113 -1.74 1.51 7.77
N GLN A 114 -0.84 2.08 6.97
CA GLN A 114 -1.01 2.22 5.53
C GLN A 114 -1.30 0.88 4.85
N LEU A 115 -0.58 -0.19 5.22
CA LEU A 115 -0.76 -1.52 4.64
C LEU A 115 -2.13 -2.12 4.93
N VAL A 116 -2.61 -2.03 6.17
CA VAL A 116 -3.91 -2.58 6.57
C VAL A 116 -5.04 -1.77 5.92
N THR A 117 -4.97 -0.44 5.98
CA THR A 117 -5.96 0.43 5.33
C THR A 117 -5.98 0.21 3.82
N LEU A 118 -4.82 0.04 3.18
CA LEU A 118 -4.73 -0.23 1.76
C LEU A 118 -5.31 -1.60 1.40
N GLY A 119 -5.13 -2.62 2.24
CA GLY A 119 -5.76 -3.93 2.05
C GLY A 119 -7.28 -3.84 2.08
N ALA A 120 -7.83 -3.20 3.11
CA ALA A 120 -9.26 -2.95 3.23
C ALA A 120 -9.81 -2.12 2.05
N LEU A 121 -9.05 -1.13 1.56
CA LEU A 121 -9.44 -0.29 0.45
C LEU A 121 -9.54 -1.08 -0.87
N VAL A 122 -8.59 -2.00 -1.12
CA VAL A 122 -8.64 -2.89 -2.30
C VAL A 122 -9.95 -3.67 -2.30
N ASP A 123 -10.30 -4.30 -1.18
CA ASP A 123 -11.51 -5.14 -1.09
C ASP A 123 -12.80 -4.32 -1.19
N ILE A 124 -12.86 -3.10 -0.64
CA ILE A 124 -14.00 -2.20 -0.84
C ILE A 124 -14.16 -1.84 -2.33
N CYS A 125 -13.04 -1.75 -3.06
CA CYS A 125 -13.04 -1.35 -4.46
C CYS A 125 -13.41 -2.45 -5.45
N GLU A 126 -13.49 -3.70 -4.99
CA GLU A 126 -14.04 -4.82 -5.76
C GLU A 126 -15.49 -4.60 -6.21
N PHE A 127 -16.24 -3.69 -5.57
CA PHE A 127 -17.60 -3.33 -5.96
C PHE A 127 -17.71 -2.12 -6.90
N GLY A 128 -16.59 -1.47 -7.26
CA GLY A 128 -16.53 -0.34 -8.20
C GLY A 128 -17.08 1.01 -7.68
N GLN A 129 -17.98 1.01 -6.70
CA GLN A 129 -18.62 2.24 -6.17
C GLN A 129 -17.64 3.21 -5.51
N CYS A 130 -16.49 2.72 -5.03
CA CYS A 130 -15.44 3.53 -4.40
C CYS A 130 -14.61 4.35 -5.41
N LEU A 131 -14.59 3.96 -6.70
CA LEU A 131 -13.52 4.38 -7.61
C LEU A 131 -13.54 5.88 -7.93
N PRO A 132 -14.70 6.54 -8.09
CA PRO A 132 -14.74 8.00 -8.23
C PRO A 132 -14.06 8.75 -7.08
N TYR A 133 -14.06 8.20 -5.86
CA TYR A 133 -13.41 8.80 -4.70
C TYR A 133 -11.88 8.72 -4.80
N ILE A 134 -11.35 7.60 -5.30
CA ILE A 134 -9.89 7.45 -5.54
C ILE A 134 -9.43 8.42 -6.62
N ILE A 135 -10.21 8.56 -7.68
CA ILE A 135 -9.92 9.45 -8.80
C ILE A 135 -9.91 10.92 -8.34
N THR A 136 -10.94 11.34 -7.61
CA THR A 136 -11.07 12.74 -7.16
C THR A 136 -10.05 13.12 -6.08
N TRP A 137 -9.64 12.18 -5.21
CA TRP A 137 -8.59 12.41 -4.23
C TRP A 137 -7.24 12.78 -4.88
N ARG A 138 -6.97 12.27 -6.09
CA ARG A 138 -5.75 12.56 -6.85
C ARG A 138 -5.54 14.03 -7.19
N GLN A 139 -6.62 14.83 -7.29
CA GLN A 139 -6.53 16.25 -7.63
C GLN A 139 -6.15 17.16 -6.45
N GLN A 140 -6.28 16.73 -5.19
CA GLN A 140 -6.00 17.56 -4.01
C GLN A 140 -4.49 17.68 -3.72
N GLY A 141 -3.74 18.20 -4.69
CA GLY A 141 -2.31 18.49 -4.57
C GLY A 141 -1.36 17.38 -5.04
N GLN A 142 -1.70 16.66 -6.11
CA GLN A 142 -0.89 15.60 -6.73
C GLN A 142 -0.70 14.33 -5.88
N LYS A 143 -1.58 14.07 -4.91
CA LYS A 143 -1.51 12.88 -4.07
C LYS A 143 -1.95 11.66 -4.87
N ASN A 144 -1.01 10.87 -5.39
CA ASN A 144 -1.29 9.59 -6.03
C ASN A 144 -0.79 8.46 -5.13
N ILE A 145 -1.62 7.42 -4.93
CA ILE A 145 -1.29 6.24 -4.12
C ILE A 145 0.01 5.54 -4.54
N THR A 146 0.51 5.79 -5.76
CA THR A 146 1.83 5.37 -6.21
C THR A 146 2.97 5.86 -5.33
N PHE A 147 2.79 6.92 -4.52
CA PHE A 147 3.82 7.36 -3.57
C PHE A 147 4.24 6.24 -2.62
N LEU A 148 3.30 5.40 -2.15
CA LEU A 148 3.60 4.27 -1.28
C LEU A 148 4.48 3.23 -1.97
N PHE A 149 4.26 2.99 -3.27
CA PHE A 149 5.08 2.06 -4.05
C PHE A 149 6.53 2.53 -4.10
N ARG A 150 6.74 3.83 -4.31
CA ARG A 150 8.07 4.47 -4.30
C ARG A 150 8.73 4.39 -2.93
N GLU A 151 8.00 4.69 -1.87
CA GLU A 151 8.52 4.61 -0.49
C GLU A 151 8.85 3.17 -0.09
N GLU A 152 8.02 2.19 -0.49
CA GLU A 152 8.34 0.79 -0.27
C GLU A 152 9.59 0.35 -1.05
N ASN A 153 9.75 0.75 -2.31
CA ASN A 153 10.98 0.44 -3.07
C ASN A 153 12.24 0.99 -2.38
N LYS A 154 12.17 2.19 -1.82
CA LYS A 154 13.27 2.76 -1.00
C LYS A 154 13.51 1.92 0.25
N ARG A 155 12.45 1.57 0.99
CA ARG A 155 12.53 0.74 2.21
C ARG A 155 13.17 -0.63 1.94
N LEU A 156 12.86 -1.23 0.80
CA LEU A 156 13.40 -2.52 0.35
C LEU A 156 14.80 -2.40 -0.27
N ASN A 157 15.33 -1.19 -0.43
CA ASN A 157 16.61 -0.90 -1.08
C ASN A 157 16.67 -1.44 -2.53
N VAL A 158 15.58 -1.28 -3.28
CA VAL A 158 15.55 -1.58 -4.71
C VAL A 158 16.52 -0.65 -5.44
N LYS A 159 17.28 -1.19 -6.40
CA LYS A 159 18.19 -0.39 -7.22
C LYS A 159 17.40 0.47 -8.21
N SER A 160 17.29 1.75 -7.90
CA SER A 160 16.58 2.72 -8.74
C SER A 160 17.45 3.93 -9.08
N GLY A 161 17.15 4.59 -10.20
CA GLY A 161 17.79 5.84 -10.58
C GLY A 161 17.32 7.04 -9.74
N PRO A 162 17.86 8.24 -9.98
CA PRO A 162 17.59 9.43 -9.16
C PRO A 162 16.11 9.82 -9.02
N ARG A 163 15.26 9.42 -9.98
CA ARG A 163 13.82 9.73 -10.00
C ARG A 163 12.94 8.49 -9.81
N GLY A 164 13.53 7.39 -9.34
CA GLY A 164 12.84 6.11 -9.16
C GLY A 164 12.77 5.25 -10.42
N GLU A 165 13.50 5.59 -11.49
CA GLU A 165 13.53 4.80 -12.72
C GLU A 165 14.27 3.47 -12.54
N ILE A 166 14.04 2.52 -13.46
CA ILE A 166 14.74 1.24 -13.45
C ILE A 166 16.24 1.49 -13.64
N ALA A 167 17.05 1.16 -12.63
CA ALA A 167 18.52 1.14 -12.76
C ALA A 167 19.03 -0.25 -13.15
N ASP A 168 18.47 -1.29 -12.54
CA ASP A 168 18.81 -2.69 -12.81
C ASP A 168 17.75 -3.35 -13.70
N VAL A 169 18.08 -3.53 -14.98
CA VAL A 169 17.16 -4.14 -15.96
C VAL A 169 16.95 -5.63 -15.69
N LYS A 170 17.90 -6.29 -15.02
CA LYS A 170 17.81 -7.71 -14.73
C LYS A 170 16.93 -7.96 -13.49
N TYR A 171 16.99 -7.04 -12.53
CA TYR A 171 16.29 -7.13 -11.24
C TYR A 171 15.59 -5.80 -10.90
N PRO A 172 14.53 -5.45 -11.63
CA PRO A 172 13.94 -4.11 -11.57
C PRO A 172 13.23 -3.79 -10.25
N LEU A 173 12.75 -4.81 -9.51
CA LEU A 173 11.98 -4.66 -8.26
C LEU A 173 12.62 -5.39 -7.07
N MET A 174 13.75 -6.07 -7.30
CA MET A 174 14.38 -6.93 -6.31
C MET A 174 15.01 -6.07 -5.21
N GLY A 175 14.51 -6.27 -3.99
CA GLY A 175 15.07 -5.63 -2.79
C GLY A 175 16.38 -6.27 -2.36
N LYS A 176 17.07 -5.63 -1.41
CA LYS A 176 18.33 -6.15 -0.85
C LYS A 176 18.16 -7.50 -0.18
N GLU A 177 17.10 -7.67 0.61
CA GLU A 177 16.85 -8.92 1.35
C GLU A 177 16.53 -10.08 0.40
N GLN A 178 15.61 -9.86 -0.54
CA GLN A 178 15.32 -10.83 -1.60
C GLN A 178 16.59 -11.21 -2.36
N TRP A 179 17.41 -10.23 -2.76
CA TRP A 179 18.67 -10.50 -3.47
C TRP A 179 19.61 -11.40 -2.65
N ILE A 180 19.77 -11.14 -1.35
CA ILE A 180 20.61 -11.94 -0.46
C ILE A 180 20.08 -13.37 -0.38
N GLN A 181 18.77 -13.55 -0.21
CA GLN A 181 18.13 -14.86 -0.15
C GLN A 181 18.21 -15.62 -1.49
N THR A 182 18.06 -14.94 -2.62
CA THR A 182 18.18 -15.54 -3.95
C THR A 182 19.60 -15.97 -4.25
N PHE A 183 20.63 -15.18 -3.92
CA PHE A 183 21.99 -15.42 -4.40
C PHE A 183 22.98 -15.92 -3.34
N CYS A 184 22.76 -15.72 -2.04
CA CYS A 184 23.66 -16.29 -1.04
C CYS A 184 23.45 -17.80 -0.95
N ARG A 185 24.51 -18.56 -1.25
CA ARG A 185 24.54 -20.02 -1.06
C ARG A 185 24.50 -20.44 0.41
N CYS A 186 24.68 -19.49 1.31
CA CYS A 186 24.74 -19.70 2.75
C CYS A 186 23.37 -19.76 3.44
N ILE A 187 22.29 -19.40 2.72
CA ILE A 187 20.94 -19.32 3.26
C ILE A 187 20.11 -20.42 2.62
N ASP A 188 19.60 -21.32 3.45
CA ASP A 188 18.58 -22.27 3.05
C ASP A 188 17.21 -21.57 3.19
N VAL A 189 16.60 -21.22 2.06
CA VAL A 189 15.32 -20.52 2.04
C VAL A 189 14.23 -21.54 1.74
N ASN A 190 13.34 -21.76 2.70
CA ASN A 190 12.12 -22.54 2.49
C ASN A 190 11.09 -21.71 1.70
N GLY A 191 11.27 -21.62 0.37
CA GLY A 191 10.33 -20.97 -0.55
C GLY A 191 10.97 -19.89 -1.43
N SER A 192 10.17 -19.29 -2.31
CA SER A 192 10.63 -18.24 -3.23
C SER A 192 10.74 -16.89 -2.50
N PRO A 193 11.94 -16.27 -2.46
CA PRO A 193 12.12 -14.91 -1.93
C PRO A 193 11.20 -13.89 -2.60
N ALA A 194 10.96 -13.98 -3.91
CA ALA A 194 10.06 -13.11 -4.66
C ALA A 194 8.61 -13.20 -4.15
N MET A 195 8.17 -14.41 -3.78
CA MET A 195 6.85 -14.61 -3.19
C MET A 195 6.80 -14.14 -1.75
N ALA A 196 7.87 -14.37 -0.97
CA ALA A 196 7.97 -13.88 0.40
C ALA A 196 7.85 -12.35 0.46
N ASP A 197 8.44 -11.67 -0.52
CA ASP A 197 8.41 -10.21 -0.72
C ASP A 197 7.00 -9.62 -0.97
N LEU A 198 6.00 -10.47 -1.26
CA LEU A 198 4.61 -10.06 -1.44
C LEU A 198 3.87 -9.95 -0.10
N PHE A 199 4.30 -10.69 0.92
CA PHE A 199 3.72 -10.60 2.25
C PHE A 199 4.07 -9.25 2.85
N ILE A 200 3.08 -8.59 3.47
CA ILE A 200 3.27 -7.30 4.14
C ILE A 200 3.84 -6.24 3.16
N SER A 201 3.44 -6.33 1.87
CA SER A 201 3.80 -5.37 0.84
C SER A 201 2.59 -4.56 0.38
N CYS A 202 2.82 -3.28 0.07
CA CYS A 202 1.85 -2.40 -0.57
C CYS A 202 1.88 -2.55 -2.09
N ARG A 203 3.00 -2.96 -2.69
CA ARG A 203 3.17 -3.15 -4.14
C ARG A 203 2.06 -3.96 -4.81
N PRO A 204 1.69 -5.19 -4.36
CA PRO A 204 0.59 -5.95 -4.96
C PRO A 204 -0.77 -5.27 -4.78
N LYS A 205 -0.99 -4.57 -3.68
CA LYS A 205 -2.25 -3.85 -3.40
C LYS A 205 -2.41 -2.63 -4.31
N ILE A 206 -1.34 -1.88 -4.53
CA ILE A 206 -1.30 -0.75 -5.47
C ILE A 206 -1.51 -1.27 -6.89
N TYR A 207 -0.85 -2.37 -7.27
CA TYR A 207 -1.09 -3.02 -8.56
C TYR A 207 -2.57 -3.40 -8.72
N ALA A 208 -3.20 -4.02 -7.71
CA ALA A 208 -4.62 -4.38 -7.76
C ALA A 208 -5.54 -3.16 -7.95
N LEU A 209 -5.29 -2.06 -7.21
CA LEU A 209 -6.03 -0.81 -7.41
C LEU A 209 -5.87 -0.26 -8.83
N LEU A 210 -4.65 -0.28 -9.38
CA LEU A 210 -4.39 0.18 -10.75
C LEU A 210 -5.08 -0.71 -11.79
N GLN A 211 -5.12 -2.03 -11.59
CA GLN A 211 -5.87 -2.94 -12.46
C GLN A 211 -7.39 -2.66 -12.40
N MET A 212 -7.91 -2.35 -11.22
CA MET A 212 -9.32 -1.96 -11.08
C MET A 212 -9.62 -0.65 -11.82
N LEU A 213 -8.74 0.35 -11.69
CA LEU A 213 -8.92 1.66 -12.32
C LEU A 213 -8.73 1.62 -13.85
N ASN A 214 -7.67 0.97 -14.33
CA ASN A 214 -7.26 1.05 -15.74
C ASN A 214 -7.93 0.00 -16.63
N GLU A 215 -8.30 -1.16 -16.08
CA GLU A 215 -8.80 -2.29 -16.86
C GLU A 215 -10.24 -2.64 -16.48
N ARG A 216 -10.47 -3.07 -15.23
CA ARG A 216 -11.76 -3.68 -14.82
C ARG A 216 -12.93 -2.71 -14.81
N TYR A 217 -12.72 -1.48 -14.35
CA TYR A 217 -13.76 -0.46 -14.22
C TYR A 217 -13.45 0.79 -15.05
N LYS A 218 -12.71 0.60 -16.14
CA LYS A 218 -12.29 1.70 -17.02
C LYS A 218 -13.46 2.59 -17.44
N GLU A 219 -14.61 2.03 -17.78
CA GLU A 219 -15.80 2.80 -18.16
C GLU A 219 -16.30 3.73 -17.04
N VAL A 220 -16.25 3.27 -15.78
CA VAL A 220 -16.63 4.07 -14.61
C VAL A 220 -15.60 5.19 -14.39
N VAL A 221 -14.32 4.88 -14.59
CA VAL A 221 -13.22 5.84 -14.48
C VAL A 221 -13.32 6.91 -15.57
N ASP A 222 -13.57 6.52 -16.81
CA ASP A 222 -13.73 7.42 -17.95
C ASP A 222 -14.92 8.35 -17.73
N LEU A 223 -16.07 7.84 -17.28
CA LEU A 223 -17.24 8.66 -16.94
C LEU A 223 -16.94 9.65 -15.81
N ALA A 224 -16.22 9.21 -14.77
CA ALA A 224 -15.80 10.08 -13.68
C ALA A 224 -14.79 11.13 -14.18
N ASP A 225 -13.88 10.78 -15.09
CA ASP A 225 -12.89 11.72 -15.63
C ASP A 225 -13.52 12.75 -16.58
N GLU A 226 -14.53 12.37 -17.36
CA GLU A 226 -15.32 13.33 -18.15
C GLU A 226 -15.96 14.39 -17.25
N HIS A 227 -16.49 13.98 -16.10
CA HIS A 227 -17.18 14.87 -15.18
C HIS A 227 -16.22 15.70 -14.31
N TYR A 228 -15.19 15.07 -13.74
CA TYR A 228 -14.31 15.68 -12.75
C TYR A 228 -12.93 16.09 -13.29
N LYS A 229 -12.52 15.62 -14.48
CA LYS A 229 -11.23 15.89 -15.14
C LYS A 229 -10.01 15.61 -14.25
N CYS A 230 -10.10 14.56 -13.44
CA CYS A 230 -9.21 14.24 -12.33
C CYS A 230 -8.13 13.20 -12.64
N TYR A 231 -8.41 12.28 -13.55
CA TYR A 231 -7.60 11.11 -13.82
C TYR A 231 -6.57 11.37 -14.93
N GLY A 232 -6.98 12.07 -16.00
CA GLY A 232 -6.15 12.41 -17.15
C GLY A 232 -5.14 13.56 -16.95
N GLY A 233 -5.07 14.14 -15.74
CA GLY A 233 -4.17 15.26 -15.43
C GLY A 233 -2.68 14.90 -15.51
N GLU A 234 -1.83 15.89 -15.81
CA GLU A 234 -0.38 15.70 -15.85
C GLU A 234 0.18 15.35 -14.46
N LEU A 235 0.63 14.10 -14.32
CA LEU A 235 1.41 13.66 -13.17
C LEU A 235 2.83 14.25 -13.17
N GLN A 236 3.38 14.42 -11.96
CA GLN A 236 4.80 14.67 -11.75
C GLN A 236 5.63 13.56 -12.39
N ALA A 237 6.84 13.91 -12.83
CA ALA A 237 7.71 12.95 -13.53
C ALA A 237 7.99 11.69 -12.70
N GLU A 238 8.19 11.84 -11.38
CA GLU A 238 8.44 10.71 -10.48
C GLU A 238 7.21 9.80 -10.31
N ASP A 239 6.01 10.39 -10.27
CA ASP A 239 4.78 9.61 -10.14
C ASP A 239 4.47 8.86 -11.44
N GLN A 240 4.79 9.43 -12.61
CA GLN A 240 4.69 8.72 -13.90
C GLN A 240 5.61 7.50 -13.97
N VAL A 241 6.85 7.66 -13.53
CA VAL A 241 7.85 6.58 -13.49
C VAL A 241 7.38 5.47 -12.57
N THR A 242 6.92 5.86 -11.38
CA THR A 242 6.43 4.93 -10.36
C THR A 242 5.15 4.23 -10.83
N MET A 243 4.25 4.95 -11.49
CA MET A 243 3.02 4.40 -12.05
C MET A 243 3.31 3.34 -13.11
N LEU A 244 4.24 3.62 -14.05
CA LEU A 244 4.64 2.63 -15.05
C LEU A 244 5.20 1.35 -14.42
N LEU A 245 6.00 1.48 -13.36
CA LEU A 245 6.51 0.34 -12.60
C LEU A 245 5.38 -0.43 -11.91
N ALA A 246 4.48 0.29 -11.24
CA ALA A 246 3.38 -0.29 -10.49
C ALA A 246 2.39 -1.01 -11.41
N GLU A 247 2.06 -0.46 -12.58
CA GLU A 247 1.20 -1.08 -13.60
C GLU A 247 1.81 -2.38 -14.15
N ASN A 248 3.14 -2.46 -14.21
CA ASN A 248 3.87 -3.63 -14.70
C ASN A 248 4.36 -4.56 -13.58
N PHE A 249 3.95 -4.31 -12.34
CA PHE A 249 4.47 -4.99 -11.15
C PHE A 249 4.43 -6.51 -11.27
N LEU A 250 3.28 -7.09 -11.63
CA LEU A 250 3.10 -8.54 -11.72
C LEU A 250 4.06 -9.18 -12.72
N ALA A 251 4.18 -8.60 -13.91
CA ALA A 251 5.07 -9.12 -14.96
C ALA A 251 6.54 -9.07 -14.55
N LEU A 252 6.96 -7.97 -13.91
CA LEU A 252 8.33 -7.80 -13.43
C LEU A 252 8.62 -8.77 -12.28
N LYS A 253 7.71 -8.92 -11.32
CA LYS A 253 7.88 -9.80 -10.17
C LYS A 253 7.87 -11.28 -10.56
N LEU A 254 7.04 -11.66 -11.52
CA LEU A 254 7.04 -13.01 -12.08
C LEU A 254 8.39 -13.34 -12.74
N GLY A 255 9.02 -12.38 -13.40
CA GLY A 255 10.37 -12.52 -13.94
C GLY A 255 11.42 -12.84 -12.87
N GLU A 256 11.34 -12.19 -11.70
CA GLU A 256 12.21 -12.46 -10.55
C GLU A 256 11.96 -13.86 -9.98
N ALA A 257 10.70 -14.30 -9.88
CA ALA A 257 10.35 -15.64 -9.43
C ALA A 257 10.90 -16.74 -10.36
N TRP A 258 10.83 -16.55 -11.69
CA TRP A 258 11.42 -17.50 -12.65
C TRP A 258 12.94 -17.62 -12.52
N LEU A 259 13.60 -16.50 -12.25
CA LEU A 259 15.04 -16.46 -12.01
C LEU A 259 15.41 -17.17 -10.69
N GLU A 260 14.65 -16.97 -9.63
CA GLU A 260 14.84 -17.68 -8.35
C GLU A 260 14.72 -19.18 -8.56
N LEU A 261 13.65 -19.64 -9.21
CA LEU A 261 13.46 -21.04 -9.53
C LEU A 261 14.65 -21.61 -10.32
N LYS A 262 15.15 -20.89 -11.33
CA LYS A 262 16.35 -21.30 -12.06
C LYS A 262 17.57 -21.42 -11.14
N THR A 263 17.76 -20.43 -10.27
CA THR A 263 18.89 -20.38 -9.34
C THR A 263 18.85 -21.52 -8.33
N ASP A 264 17.65 -21.91 -7.89
CA ASP A 264 17.45 -23.03 -6.97
C ASP A 264 17.67 -24.38 -7.66
N LEU A 265 17.17 -24.55 -8.89
CA LEU A 265 17.41 -25.76 -9.67
C LEU A 265 18.88 -25.96 -10.00
N ASP A 266 19.63 -24.88 -10.26
CA ASP A 266 21.08 -24.94 -10.48
C ASP A 266 21.86 -25.36 -9.21
N ARG A 267 21.25 -25.31 -8.01
CA ARG A 267 21.86 -25.73 -6.74
C ARG A 267 21.61 -27.19 -6.40
N ILE A 268 20.52 -27.76 -6.91
CA ILE A 268 20.11 -29.13 -6.63
C ILE A 268 20.69 -30.04 -7.72
N PRO A 269 21.10 -31.28 -7.43
CA PRO A 269 21.55 -32.25 -8.43
C PRO A 269 20.37 -32.80 -9.27
N VAL A 270 19.53 -31.92 -9.81
CA VAL A 270 18.40 -32.26 -10.68
C VAL A 270 18.67 -31.65 -12.06
N THR A 271 18.76 -32.51 -13.07
CA THR A 271 18.91 -32.08 -14.46
C THR A 271 17.55 -31.86 -15.07
N LEU A 272 17.25 -30.61 -15.48
CA LEU A 272 16.05 -30.32 -16.24
C LEU A 272 16.11 -30.95 -17.62
N ILE A 273 14.95 -31.40 -18.11
CA ILE A 273 14.85 -31.80 -19.52
C ILE A 273 15.12 -30.59 -20.42
N PRO A 274 15.68 -30.78 -21.63
CA PRO A 274 16.07 -29.67 -22.50
C PRO A 274 14.93 -28.69 -22.83
N ALA A 275 13.69 -29.18 -22.93
CA ALA A 275 12.51 -28.36 -23.18
C ALA A 275 12.25 -27.35 -22.04
N ASP A 276 12.31 -27.81 -20.79
CA ASP A 276 12.06 -26.98 -19.61
C ASP A 276 13.17 -25.97 -19.40
N SER A 277 14.43 -26.37 -19.59
CA SER A 277 15.60 -25.46 -19.51
C SER A 277 15.50 -24.33 -20.54
N LYS A 278 15.06 -24.66 -21.76
CA LYS A 278 14.83 -23.67 -22.83
C LYS A 278 13.67 -22.74 -22.48
N MET A 279 12.55 -23.29 -22.00
CA MET A 279 11.37 -22.50 -21.61
C MET A 279 11.70 -21.52 -20.47
N MET A 280 12.39 -21.98 -19.44
CA MET A 280 12.80 -21.16 -18.31
C MET A 280 13.73 -20.02 -18.74
N THR A 281 14.71 -20.32 -19.59
CA THR A 281 15.62 -19.30 -20.14
C THR A 281 14.86 -18.28 -20.99
N TYR A 282 13.87 -18.72 -21.78
CA TYR A 282 13.01 -17.82 -22.56
C TYR A 282 12.16 -16.91 -21.68
N LEU A 283 11.56 -17.42 -20.60
CA LEU A 283 10.75 -16.63 -19.68
C LEU A 283 11.57 -15.55 -18.96
N ILE A 284 12.79 -15.89 -18.52
CA ILE A 284 13.72 -14.94 -17.91
C ILE A 284 14.15 -13.88 -18.93
N ASP A 285 14.55 -14.28 -20.14
CA ASP A 285 14.96 -13.34 -21.19
C ASP A 285 13.81 -12.40 -21.60
N ARG A 286 12.58 -12.91 -21.68
CA ARG A 286 11.38 -12.09 -21.92
C ARG A 286 11.19 -11.03 -20.83
N ALA A 287 11.35 -11.40 -19.55
CA ALA A 287 11.23 -10.45 -18.44
C ALA A 287 12.32 -9.36 -18.48
N VAL A 288 13.56 -9.73 -18.80
CA VAL A 288 14.67 -8.78 -18.97
C VAL A 288 14.41 -7.83 -20.14
N LYS A 289 13.95 -8.35 -21.28
CA LYS A 289 13.57 -7.53 -22.45
C LYS A 289 12.45 -6.56 -22.12
N TRP A 290 11.43 -7.01 -21.37
CA TRP A 290 10.34 -6.16 -20.91
C TRP A 290 10.85 -5.02 -20.00
N SER A 291 11.69 -5.35 -19.02
CA SER A 291 12.32 -4.36 -18.13
C SER A 291 13.17 -3.34 -18.92
N SER A 292 13.88 -3.80 -19.95
CA SER A 292 14.67 -2.93 -20.84
C SER A 292 13.78 -1.97 -21.63
N TYR A 293 12.65 -2.47 -22.14
CA TYR A 293 11.65 -1.66 -22.82
C TYR A 293 11.09 -0.58 -21.89
N LEU A 294 10.68 -0.94 -20.67
CA LEU A 294 10.16 0.01 -19.67
C LEU A 294 11.22 1.07 -19.31
N GLN A 295 12.48 0.67 -19.10
CA GLN A 295 13.56 1.63 -18.83
C GLN A 295 13.75 2.62 -19.99
N LYS A 296 13.73 2.15 -21.24
CA LYS A 296 13.83 3.02 -22.42
C LYS A 296 12.64 3.97 -22.51
N PHE A 297 11.44 3.49 -22.18
CA PHE A 297 10.23 4.30 -22.15
C PHE A 297 10.32 5.42 -21.11
N GLN A 298 10.74 5.11 -19.87
CA GLN A 298 10.99 6.10 -18.81
C GLN A 298 11.99 7.16 -19.28
N LYS A 299 13.12 6.75 -19.85
CA LYS A 299 14.16 7.66 -20.39
C LYS A 299 13.62 8.59 -21.48
N ARG A 300 12.84 8.08 -22.44
CA ARG A 300 12.25 8.89 -23.53
C ARG A 300 11.28 9.95 -23.01
N HIS A 301 10.41 9.59 -22.05
CA HIS A 301 9.49 10.53 -21.43
C HIS A 301 10.22 11.70 -20.76
N PHE A 302 11.38 11.45 -20.14
CA PHE A 302 12.18 12.52 -19.55
C PHE A 302 12.83 13.43 -20.59
N THR A 303 13.41 12.88 -21.65
CA THR A 303 14.07 13.68 -22.70
C THR A 303 13.08 14.61 -23.39
N THR A 304 11.86 14.15 -23.63
CA THR A 304 10.79 14.97 -24.25
C THR A 304 10.32 16.09 -23.32
N ARG A 305 10.29 15.87 -22.00
CA ARG A 305 9.92 16.92 -21.03
C ARG A 305 11.02 17.96 -20.79
N LEU A 306 12.29 17.55 -20.81
CA LEU A 306 13.43 18.49 -20.72
C LEU A 306 13.53 19.43 -21.93
N ARG A 307 12.98 19.05 -23.09
CA ARG A 307 12.92 19.91 -24.29
C ARG A 307 11.72 20.88 -24.30
N LYS A 308 10.76 20.70 -23.38
CA LYS A 308 9.54 21.53 -23.27
C LYS A 308 9.60 22.55 -22.11
N LYS A 309 10.67 22.52 -21.32
CA LYS A 309 11.00 23.55 -20.33
C LYS A 309 12.11 24.42 -20.88
#